data_AF-A0A0F9MCC8-F1
#
_entry.id   AF-A0A0F9MCC8-F1
#
_cell.length_a   1.000
_cell.length_b   1.000
_cell.length_c   1.000
_cell.angle_alpha   90.00
_cell.angle_beta   90.00
_cell.angle_gamma   90.00
#
_symmetry.space_group_name_H-M   'P 1'
#
loop_
_entity.id
_entity.type
_entity.pdbx_description
1 polymer ?
#
loop_
_entity_poly.entity_id
_entity_poly.type
_entity_poly.pdbx_seq_one_letter_code
_entity_poly.pdbx_strand_id
1 'polypeptide(L)'
;MKGAGLTSVSVMSIPEWLEGMLKDGRYRSKQAMADAFGLSGPAIVNYTKGRRNPDAPSCLKIARATGTPLEEVLEMAYGGGNGSSS
;
A
#
# COMPACT_ATOMS: atom_id res chain seq x y z
N MET A 1 -25.72 5.17 -9.57
CA MET A 1 -24.27 5.10 -9.27
C MET A 1 -24.07 5.67 -7.87
N LYS A 2 -23.92 4.84 -6.83
CA LYS A 2 -24.03 5.29 -5.44
C LYS A 2 -22.75 4.93 -4.67
N GLY A 3 -21.96 5.96 -4.37
CA GLY A 3 -20.91 6.09 -3.36
C GLY A 3 -20.02 4.88 -3.08
N ALA A 4 -18.86 4.81 -3.75
CA ALA A 4 -17.70 4.18 -3.13
C ALA A 4 -17.34 5.03 -1.92
N GLY A 5 -17.61 4.51 -0.72
CA GLY A 5 -17.28 5.17 0.53
C GLY A 5 -15.82 5.54 0.53
N LEU A 6 -15.54 6.84 0.49
CA LEU A 6 -14.28 7.43 0.88
C LEU A 6 -14.10 7.15 2.38
N THR A 7 -13.70 5.93 2.73
CA THR A 7 -13.14 5.66 4.05
C THR A 7 -11.84 6.45 4.09
N SER A 8 -11.94 7.64 4.70
CA SER A 8 -10.83 8.47 5.18
C SER A 8 -9.60 7.60 5.44
N VAL A 9 -8.58 7.73 4.59
CA VAL A 9 -7.31 7.02 4.78
C VAL A 9 -6.62 7.72 5.94
N SER A 10 -6.95 7.30 7.15
CA SER A 10 -6.30 7.76 8.37
C SER A 10 -4.83 7.37 8.32
N VAL A 11 -3.93 8.31 7.98
CA VAL A 11 -2.51 8.40 8.37
C VAL A 11 -1.70 7.09 8.41
N MET A 12 -2.06 6.11 7.59
CA MET A 12 -1.61 4.73 7.72
C MET A 12 -0.40 4.48 6.84
N SER A 13 0.57 3.72 7.35
CA SER A 13 1.79 3.43 6.60
C SER A 13 1.53 2.38 5.50
N ILE A 14 2.38 2.34 4.46
CA ILE A 14 2.32 1.28 3.43
C ILE A 14 2.21 -0.15 4.02
N PRO A 15 3.03 -0.58 5.00
CA PRO A 15 2.89 -1.93 5.54
C PRO A 15 1.51 -2.19 6.14
N GLU A 16 0.98 -1.26 6.92
CA GLU A 16 -0.35 -1.38 7.54
C GLU A 16 -1.45 -1.43 6.48
N TRP A 17 -1.35 -0.59 5.45
CA TRP A 17 -2.30 -0.56 4.35
C TRP A 17 -2.32 -1.84 3.53
N LEU A 18 -1.14 -2.36 3.17
CA LEU A 18 -1.03 -3.61 2.43
C LEU A 18 -1.52 -4.81 3.27
N GLU A 19 -1.17 -4.87 4.55
CA GLU A 19 -1.67 -5.92 5.46
C GLU A 19 -3.18 -5.81 5.69
N GLY A 20 -3.73 -4.58 5.75
CA GLY A 20 -5.17 -4.34 5.79
C GLY A 20 -5.90 -4.99 4.61
N MET A 21 -5.41 -4.77 3.39
CA MET A 21 -6.01 -5.38 2.19
C MET A 21 -5.98 -6.92 2.19
N LEU A 22 -4.99 -7.55 2.85
CA LEU A 22 -4.96 -9.00 3.02
C LEU A 22 -6.00 -9.47 4.04
N LYS A 23 -6.12 -8.76 5.17
CA LYS A 23 -7.08 -9.06 6.23
C LYS A 23 -8.53 -8.89 5.78
N ASP A 24 -8.80 -7.87 4.96
CA ASP A 24 -10.11 -7.61 4.36
C ASP A 24 -10.48 -8.62 3.26
N GLY A 25 -9.56 -9.52 2.90
CA GLY A 25 -9.78 -10.54 1.87
C GLY A 25 -9.76 -10.00 0.44
N ARG A 26 -9.34 -8.74 0.23
CA ARG A 26 -9.19 -8.13 -1.11
C ARG A 26 -8.17 -8.88 -1.96
N TYR A 27 -7.15 -9.46 -1.31
CA TYR A 27 -6.21 -10.40 -1.92
C TYR A 27 -6.11 -11.68 -1.08
N ARG A 28 -6.07 -12.83 -1.76
CA ARG A 28 -6.00 -14.16 -1.10
C ARG A 28 -4.66 -14.45 -0.46
N SER A 29 -3.58 -13.81 -0.94
CA SER A 29 -2.22 -14.01 -0.44
C SER A 29 -1.31 -12.85 -0.87
N LYS A 30 -0.13 -12.76 -0.25
CA LYS A 30 0.94 -11.82 -0.66
C LYS A 30 1.41 -12.05 -2.09
N GLN A 31 1.38 -13.31 -2.57
CA GLN A 31 1.71 -13.63 -3.94
C GLN A 31 0.64 -13.11 -4.91
N ALA A 32 -0.64 -13.36 -4.62
CA ALA A 32 -1.74 -12.85 -5.44
C ALA A 32 -1.76 -11.32 -5.51
N MET A 33 -1.39 -10.66 -4.41
CA MET A 33 -1.20 -9.20 -4.38
C MET A 33 -0.03 -8.75 -5.26
N ALA A 34 1.11 -9.46 -5.20
CA ALA A 34 2.26 -9.16 -6.05
C ALA A 34 1.92 -9.27 -7.54
N ASP A 35 1.21 -10.35 -7.91
CA ASP A 35 0.76 -10.58 -9.28
C ASP A 35 -0.21 -9.47 -9.73
N ALA A 36 -1.16 -9.08 -8.88
CA ALA A 36 -2.09 -7.98 -9.17
C ALA A 36 -1.39 -6.62 -9.34
N PHE A 37 -0.29 -6.38 -8.62
CA PHE A 37 0.47 -5.13 -8.71
C PHE A 37 1.52 -5.16 -9.82
N GLY A 38 1.78 -6.31 -10.45
CA GLY A 38 2.91 -6.46 -11.37
C GLY A 38 4.26 -6.22 -10.69
N LEU A 39 4.38 -6.68 -9.45
CA LEU A 39 5.56 -6.61 -8.59
C LEU A 39 6.03 -8.01 -8.22
N SER A 40 7.27 -8.13 -7.73
CA SER A 40 7.77 -9.43 -7.27
C SER A 40 7.21 -9.77 -5.88
N GLY A 41 6.98 -11.07 -5.63
CA GLY A 41 6.59 -11.57 -4.31
C GLY A 41 7.51 -11.08 -3.17
N PRO A 42 8.85 -11.14 -3.33
CA PRO A 42 9.78 -10.61 -2.33
C PRO A 42 9.63 -9.11 -2.07
N ALA A 43 9.30 -8.30 -3.09
CA ALA A 43 9.06 -6.87 -2.90
C ALA A 43 7.84 -6.64 -2.00
N ILE A 44 6.70 -7.30 -2.28
CA ILE A 44 5.50 -7.21 -1.45
C ILE A 44 5.75 -7.70 -0.01
N VAL A 45 6.50 -8.78 0.16
CA VAL A 45 6.87 -9.27 1.50
C VAL A 45 7.70 -8.23 2.25
N ASN A 46 8.63 -7.55 1.60
CA ASN A 46 9.42 -6.50 2.24
C ASN A 46 8.57 -5.27 2.56
N TYR A 47 7.65 -4.87 1.67
CA TYR A 47 6.77 -3.72 1.87
C TYR A 47 5.78 -3.96 3.01
N THR A 48 5.11 -5.12 3.02
CA THR A 48 4.17 -5.51 4.09
C THR A 48 4.83 -5.64 5.46
N LYS A 49 6.12 -6.01 5.51
CA LYS A 49 6.89 -6.08 6.75
C LYS A 49 7.55 -4.76 7.15
N GLY A 50 7.38 -3.69 6.38
CA GLY A 50 8.05 -2.40 6.61
C GLY A 50 9.57 -2.46 6.51
N ARG A 51 10.14 -3.50 5.90
CA ARG A 51 11.61 -3.66 5.76
C ARG A 51 12.19 -2.75 4.68
N ARG A 52 11.36 -2.33 3.73
CA ARG A 52 11.70 -1.45 2.62
C ARG A 52 10.44 -0.70 2.20
N ASN A 53 10.57 0.57 1.84
CA ASN A 53 9.48 1.30 1.21
C ASN A 53 9.48 1.09 -0.32
N PRO A 54 8.30 1.06 -0.95
CA PRO A 54 8.19 0.99 -2.41
C PRO A 54 8.82 2.24 -3.04
N ASP A 55 9.64 2.04 -4.07
CA ASP A 55 10.14 3.14 -4.89
C ASP A 55 9.00 3.78 -5.70
N ALA A 56 9.23 4.98 -6.24
CA ALA A 56 8.23 5.70 -7.04
C ALA A 56 7.55 4.86 -8.16
N PRO A 57 8.27 4.06 -8.98
CA PRO A 57 7.62 3.21 -9.97
C PRO A 57 6.79 2.09 -9.34
N SER A 58 7.19 1.54 -8.19
CA SER A 58 6.37 0.58 -7.44
C SER A 58 5.12 1.24 -6.86
N CYS A 59 5.21 2.46 -6.33
CA CYS A 59 4.04 3.23 -5.88
C CYS A 59 3.04 3.45 -7.01
N LEU A 60 3.51 3.82 -8.20
CA LEU A 60 2.66 3.98 -9.39
C LEU A 60 1.92 2.68 -9.76
N LYS A 61 2.61 1.54 -9.71
CA LYS A 61 2.00 0.24 -9.98
C LYS A 61 0.91 -0.10 -8.95
N ILE A 62 1.21 0.12 -7.66
CA ILE A 62 0.28 -0.13 -6.57
C ILE A 62 -0.96 0.77 -6.68
N ALA A 63 -0.76 2.07 -6.92
CA ALA A 63 -1.83 3.06 -7.13
C ALA A 63 -2.79 2.61 -8.25
N ARG A 64 -2.25 2.25 -9.41
CA ARG A 64 -3.04 1.76 -10.55
C ARG A 64 -3.83 0.49 -10.24
N ALA A 65 -3.22 -0.46 -9.54
CA ALA A 65 -3.85 -1.74 -9.23
C ALA A 65 -4.94 -1.63 -8.15
N THR A 66 -4.81 -0.66 -7.25
CA THR A 66 -5.74 -0.45 -6.12
C THR A 66 -6.83 0.58 -6.42
N GLY A 67 -6.64 1.40 -7.46
CA GLY A 67 -7.50 2.55 -7.76
C GLY A 67 -7.27 3.73 -6.82
N THR A 68 -6.19 3.71 -6.03
CA THR A 68 -5.81 4.76 -5.09
C THR A 68 -4.97 5.82 -5.81
N PRO A 69 -5.17 7.12 -5.54
CA PRO A 69 -4.32 8.19 -6.06
C PRO A 69 -2.83 7.96 -5.77
N LEU A 70 -1.96 8.29 -6.72
CA LEU A 70 -0.52 8.09 -6.54
C LEU A 70 0.02 8.93 -5.38
N GLU A 71 -0.46 10.15 -5.24
CA GLU A 71 -0.08 11.10 -4.19
C GLU A 71 -0.31 10.49 -2.81
N GLU A 72 -1.46 9.83 -2.61
CA GLU A 72 -1.80 9.15 -1.37
C GLU A 72 -0.87 7.94 -1.10
N VAL A 73 -0.57 7.14 -2.13
CA VAL A 73 0.38 6.03 -2.00
C VAL A 73 1.79 6.52 -1.68
N LEU A 74 2.22 7.64 -2.27
CA LEU A 74 3.50 8.27 -1.97
C LEU A 74 3.52 8.83 -0.55
N GLU A 75 2.43 9.43 -0.09
CA GLU A 75 2.29 9.91 1.28
C GLU A 75 2.35 8.76 2.29
N MET A 76 1.69 7.64 2.03
CA MET A 76 1.83 6.43 2.88
C MET A 76 3.26 5.87 2.87
N ALA A 77 3.98 6.01 1.74
CA ALA A 77 5.33 5.46 1.57
C ALA A 77 6.44 6.37 2.14
N TYR A 78 6.24 7.69 2.16
CA TYR A 78 7.28 8.67 2.48
C TYR A 78 6.81 9.80 3.41
N GLY A 79 5.50 10.03 3.52
CA GLY A 79 4.88 11.10 4.31
C GLY A 79 4.62 10.75 5.78
N GLY A 80 4.73 9.48 6.17
CA GLY A 80 4.61 9.00 7.56
C GLY A 80 5.76 9.39 8.50
N GLY A 81 6.40 10.53 8.27
CA GLY A 81 7.41 11.13 9.14
C GLY A 81 6.79 12.17 10.06
N ASN A 82 6.03 11.74 11.07
CA ASN A 82 5.82 12.59 12.24
C ASN A 82 5.85 11.73 13.52
N GLY A 83 6.99 11.76 14.21
CA GLY A 83 7.12 11.21 15.57
C GLY A 83 8.24 10.20 15.82
N SER A 84 9.50 10.54 15.53
CA SER A 84 10.65 10.06 16.32
C SER A 84 11.76 11.10 16.25
N SER A 85 11.45 12.28 16.79
CA SER A 85 12.43 13.10 17.49
C SER A 85 12.22 12.86 18.98
N SER A 86 13.08 12.04 19.59
CA SER A 86 13.46 12.04 21.01
C SER A 86 14.62 11.09 21.20
#